data_AF-A0A1S3PWY0-F1
#
_entry.id   AF-A0A1S3PWY0-F1
#
_cell.length_a   1.000
_cell.length_b   1.000
_cell.length_c   1.000
_cell.angle_alpha   90.00
_cell.angle_beta   90.00
_cell.angle_gamma   90.00
#
_symmetry.space_group_name_H-M   'P 1'
#
loop_
_entity.id
_entity.type
_entity.pdbx_description
1 polymer ?
#
loop_
_entity_poly.entity_id
_entity_poly.type
_entity_poly.pdbx_seq_one_letter_code
_entity_poly.pdbx_strand_id
1 'polypeptide(L)'
;MIHLKNCTPIPALLVCCGATIVILCIGETHNLINYVSFINFLSYGVTIAGLLYYRWKRPNLLRPIKVSVLVPVSYLVFWAVLLGFSLYSEPVVCGMGIVIMLTGVPVYFVGVHWKNKPRCVYRVVECVTYVGQKLCFVVFPQEDLSEITPLTSSDKHND
;
A
#
# COMPACT_ATOMS: atom_id res chain seq x y z
N MET A 1 1.13 6.99 14.31
CA MET A 1 2.02 7.85 15.12
C MET A 1 1.93 9.25 14.56
N ILE A 2 1.24 10.16 15.26
CA ILE A 2 1.04 11.56 14.87
C ILE A 2 1.68 12.48 15.93
N HIS A 3 2.40 13.52 15.49
CA HIS A 3 3.05 14.47 16.41
C HIS A 3 2.00 15.27 17.18
N LEU A 4 2.16 15.37 18.50
CA LEU A 4 1.13 15.85 19.43
C LEU A 4 0.65 17.28 19.16
N LYS A 5 1.53 18.15 18.64
CA LYS A 5 1.25 19.59 18.48
C LYS A 5 0.97 20.02 17.03
N ASN A 6 1.55 19.31 16.07
CA ASN A 6 1.54 19.74 14.66
C ASN A 6 0.74 18.77 13.77
N CYS A 7 0.20 17.70 14.34
CA CYS A 7 -0.53 16.65 13.64
C CYS A 7 0.21 16.08 12.41
N THR A 8 1.55 16.13 12.39
CA THR A 8 2.37 15.64 11.28
C THR A 8 2.90 14.23 11.54
N PRO A 9 2.91 13.33 10.53
CA PRO A 9 3.50 12.00 10.64
C PRO A 9 5.02 12.05 10.42
N ILE A 10 5.76 12.68 11.35
CA ILE A 10 7.22 12.85 11.30
C ILE A 10 7.99 11.55 10.97
N PRO A 11 7.76 10.40 11.62
CA PRO A 11 8.51 9.19 11.35
C PRO A 11 8.29 8.65 9.93
N ALA A 12 7.08 8.80 9.38
CA ALA A 12 6.79 8.40 7.99
C ALA A 12 7.55 9.28 6.98
N LEU A 13 7.60 10.59 7.24
CA LEU A 13 8.36 11.53 6.40
C LEU A 13 9.86 11.25 6.45
N LEU A 14 10.42 10.92 7.62
CA LEU A 14 11.84 10.58 7.75
C LEU A 14 12.20 9.30 6.96
N VAL A 15 11.38 8.25 7.07
CA VAL A 15 11.60 7.01 6.31
C VAL A 15 11.49 7.27 4.81
N CYS A 16 10.48 8.04 4.39
CA CYS A 16 10.31 8.42 2.99
C CYS A 16 11.51 9.23 2.48
N CYS A 17 11.98 10.22 3.25
CA CYS A 17 13.13 11.05 2.89
C CYS A 17 14.41 10.21 2.78
N GLY A 18 14.67 9.32 3.75
CA GLY A 18 15.80 8.41 3.71
C GLY A 18 15.77 7.49 2.48
N ALA A 19 14.61 6.91 2.17
CA ALA A 19 14.43 6.08 0.97
C ALA A 19 14.69 6.87 -0.31
N THR A 20 14.17 8.10 -0.40
CA THR A 20 14.42 8.99 -1.56
C THR A 20 15.90 9.29 -1.74
N ILE A 21 16.65 9.59 -0.67
CA ILE A 21 18.09 9.84 -0.74
C ILE A 21 18.83 8.60 -1.24
N VAL A 22 18.50 7.41 -0.73
CA VAL A 22 19.13 6.15 -1.17
C VAL A 22 18.88 5.89 -2.65
N ILE A 23 17.64 6.07 -3.11
CA ILE A 23 17.28 5.90 -4.52
C ILE A 23 18.00 6.94 -5.40
N LEU A 24 18.11 8.19 -4.93
CA LEU A 24 18.82 9.26 -5.64
C LEU A 24 20.32 8.96 -5.79
N CYS A 25 20.95 8.33 -4.79
CA CYS A 25 22.37 7.98 -4.86
C CYS A 25 22.68 6.80 -5.79
N ILE A 26 21.72 5.90 -6.02
CA ILE A 26 21.92 4.65 -6.77
C ILE A 26 21.39 4.76 -8.22
N GLY A 27 20.31 5.52 -8.42
CA GLY A 27 19.52 5.47 -9.65
C GLY A 27 19.90 6.50 -10.70
N GLU A 28 20.15 6.02 -11.92
CA GLU A 28 20.09 6.85 -13.13
C GLU A 28 18.65 7.29 -13.39
N THR A 29 18.45 8.56 -13.74
CA THR A 29 17.11 9.18 -13.83
C THR A 29 16.20 8.49 -14.85
N HIS A 30 16.72 8.13 -16.03
CA HIS A 30 15.96 7.43 -17.07
C HIS A 30 15.50 6.03 -16.61
N ASN A 31 16.42 5.25 -16.02
CA ASN A 31 16.09 3.92 -15.51
C ASN A 31 15.09 3.98 -14.35
N LEU A 32 15.22 4.99 -13.49
CA LEU A 32 14.33 5.18 -12.35
C LEU A 32 12.90 5.51 -12.80
N ILE A 33 12.75 6.36 -13.81
CA ILE A 33 11.43 6.70 -14.38
C ILE A 33 10.77 5.46 -14.97
N ASN A 34 11.52 4.66 -15.75
CA ASN A 34 10.98 3.45 -16.37
C ASN A 34 10.60 2.41 -15.31
N TYR A 35 11.43 2.26 -14.27
CA TYR A 35 11.15 1.40 -13.13
C TYR A 35 9.87 1.79 -12.38
N VAL A 36 9.74 3.05 -11.98
CA VAL A 36 8.56 3.55 -11.23
C VAL A 36 7.31 3.45 -12.09
N SER A 37 7.40 3.81 -13.37
CA SER A 37 6.28 3.74 -14.30
C SER A 37 5.80 2.30 -14.46
N PHE A 38 6.71 1.34 -14.66
CA PHE A 38 6.37 -0.06 -14.80
C PHE A 38 5.61 -0.60 -13.58
N ILE A 39 6.12 -0.36 -12.37
CA ILE A 39 5.47 -0.83 -11.12
C ILE A 39 4.10 -0.17 -10.93
N ASN A 40 3.98 1.13 -11.22
CA ASN A 40 2.70 1.84 -11.13
C ASN A 40 1.67 1.27 -12.11
N PHE A 41 2.06 1.07 -13.37
CA PHE A 41 1.17 0.45 -14.36
C PHE A 41 0.77 -0.96 -13.93
N LEU A 42 1.69 -1.77 -13.40
CA LEU A 42 1.39 -3.10 -12.88
C LEU A 42 0.33 -3.02 -11.76
N SER A 43 0.51 -2.11 -10.80
CA SER A 43 -0.45 -1.88 -9.71
C SER A 43 -1.83 -1.46 -10.19
N TYR A 44 -1.92 -0.59 -11.20
CA TYR A 44 -3.20 -0.18 -11.80
C TYR A 44 -3.92 -1.34 -12.47
N GLY A 45 -3.19 -2.17 -13.23
CA GLY A 45 -3.73 -3.37 -13.85
C GLY A 45 -4.28 -4.37 -12.83
N VAL A 46 -3.53 -4.64 -11.77
CA VAL A 46 -3.96 -5.53 -10.68
C VAL A 46 -5.19 -4.98 -9.96
N THR A 47 -5.24 -3.67 -9.71
CA THR A 47 -6.39 -3.01 -9.06
C THR A 47 -7.66 -3.15 -9.90
N ILE A 48 -7.58 -2.90 -11.21
CA ILE A 48 -8.72 -3.00 -12.13
C ILE A 48 -9.13 -4.46 -12.34
N ALA A 49 -8.18 -5.39 -12.45
CA ALA A 49 -8.44 -6.81 -12.49
C ALA A 49 -9.13 -7.29 -11.19
N GLY A 50 -8.68 -6.81 -10.04
CA GLY A 50 -9.30 -7.06 -8.74
C GLY A 50 -10.72 -6.53 -8.65
N LEU A 51 -10.97 -5.32 -9.18
CA LEU A 51 -12.31 -4.74 -9.28
C LEU A 51 -13.24 -5.61 -10.14
N LEU A 52 -12.74 -6.09 -11.29
CA LEU A 52 -13.48 -6.97 -12.19
C LEU A 52 -13.76 -8.34 -11.54
N TYR A 53 -12.77 -8.92 -10.86
CA TYR A 53 -12.90 -10.15 -10.10
C TYR A 53 -13.94 -10.02 -8.98
N TYR A 54 -13.91 -8.93 -8.22
CA TYR A 54 -14.87 -8.67 -7.16
C TYR A 54 -16.29 -8.45 -7.69
N ARG A 55 -16.40 -7.90 -8.90
CA ARG A 55 -17.68 -7.74 -9.60
C ARG A 55 -18.35 -9.07 -9.90
N TRP A 56 -17.57 -10.10 -10.22
CA TRP A 56 -18.08 -11.45 -10.43
C TRP A 56 -18.33 -12.19 -9.11
N LYS A 57 -17.39 -12.14 -8.16
CA LYS A 57 -17.46 -12.93 -6.93
C LYS A 57 -18.55 -12.47 -5.95
N ARG A 58 -18.82 -11.16 -5.89
CA ARG A 58 -19.80 -10.57 -4.96
C ARG A 58 -20.71 -9.58 -5.70
N PRO A 59 -21.70 -10.08 -6.46
CA PRO A 59 -22.60 -9.22 -7.23
C PRO A 59 -23.59 -8.44 -6.34
N ASN A 60 -23.94 -8.96 -5.16
CA ASN A 60 -25.01 -8.45 -4.29
C ASN A 60 -24.62 -7.26 -3.39
N LEU A 61 -23.44 -6.65 -3.54
CA LEU A 61 -23.14 -5.42 -2.80
C LEU A 61 -23.90 -4.23 -3.40
N LEU A 62 -24.43 -3.36 -2.54
CA LEU A 62 -24.98 -2.06 -2.90
C LEU A 62 -23.87 -1.22 -3.59
N ARG A 63 -24.08 -0.89 -4.86
CA ARG A 63 -23.14 -0.09 -5.67
C ARG A 63 -23.77 1.26 -5.95
N PRO A 64 -23.37 2.34 -5.26
CA PRO A 64 -23.92 3.68 -5.47
C PRO A 64 -23.56 4.26 -6.84
N ILE A 65 -22.43 3.84 -7.43
CA ILE A 65 -21.99 4.27 -8.78
C ILE A 65 -21.79 3.04 -9.66
N LYS A 66 -22.48 2.99 -10.81
CA LYS A 66 -22.40 1.89 -11.77
C LYS A 66 -21.72 2.37 -13.06
N VAL A 67 -20.52 1.83 -13.31
CA VAL A 67 -19.81 1.98 -14.58
C VAL A 67 -20.05 0.76 -15.48
N SER A 68 -20.06 0.96 -16.80
CA SER A 68 -20.14 -0.14 -17.77
C SER A 68 -18.93 -1.07 -17.65
N VAL A 69 -19.16 -2.38 -17.74
CA VAL A 69 -18.10 -3.42 -17.62
C VAL A 69 -17.14 -3.39 -18.83
N LEU A 70 -17.57 -2.82 -19.95
CA LEU A 70 -16.74 -2.68 -21.15
C LEU A 70 -15.49 -1.82 -20.91
N VAL A 71 -15.61 -0.77 -20.08
CA VAL A 71 -14.51 0.16 -19.78
C VAL A 71 -13.34 -0.51 -19.04
N PRO A 72 -13.55 -1.20 -17.90
CA PRO A 72 -12.45 -1.89 -17.22
C PRO A 72 -11.88 -3.05 -18.06
N VAL A 73 -12.70 -3.71 -18.87
CA VAL A 73 -12.23 -4.80 -19.76
C VAL A 73 -11.33 -4.26 -20.87
N SER A 74 -11.73 -3.19 -21.57
CA SER A 74 -10.89 -2.60 -22.62
C SER A 74 -9.58 -2.04 -22.06
N TYR A 75 -9.61 -1.44 -20.87
CA TYR A 75 -8.40 -1.00 -20.18
C TYR A 75 -7.46 -2.18 -19.87
N LEU A 76 -7.99 -3.31 -19.38
CA LEU A 76 -7.19 -4.48 -19.04
C LEU A 76 -6.50 -5.07 -20.29
N VAL A 77 -7.19 -5.09 -21.44
CA VAL A 77 -6.59 -5.50 -22.72
C VAL A 77 -5.45 -4.57 -23.12
N PHE A 78 -5.67 -3.26 -23.08
CA PHE A 78 -4.62 -2.28 -23.41
C PHE A 78 -3.42 -2.38 -22.46
N TRP A 79 -3.69 -2.54 -21.16
CA TRP A 79 -2.68 -2.75 -20.14
C TRP A 79 -1.85 -4.01 -20.39
N ALA A 80 -2.46 -5.13 -20.78
CA ALA A 80 -1.74 -6.37 -21.05
C ALA A 80 -0.77 -6.22 -22.24
N VAL A 81 -1.19 -5.50 -23.30
CA VAL A 81 -0.32 -5.19 -24.44
C VAL A 81 0.85 -4.30 -24.03
N LEU A 82 0.58 -3.24 -23.26
CA LEU A 82 1.63 -2.35 -22.75
C LEU A 82 2.62 -3.09 -21.84
N LEU A 83 2.12 -3.98 -20.98
CA LEU A 83 2.97 -4.77 -20.11
C LEU A 83 3.89 -5.70 -20.91
N GLY A 84 3.35 -6.36 -21.95
CA GLY A 84 4.14 -7.18 -22.87
C GLY A 84 5.21 -6.38 -23.61
N PHE A 85 4.84 -5.20 -24.11
CA PHE A 85 5.78 -4.29 -24.77
C PHE A 85 6.87 -3.77 -23.83
N SER A 86 6.52 -3.44 -22.59
CA SER A 86 7.46 -2.97 -21.58
C SER A 86 8.47 -4.05 -21.19
N LEU A 87 8.02 -5.30 -21.05
CA LEU A 87 8.89 -6.45 -20.78
C LEU A 87 9.84 -6.75 -21.94
N TYR A 88 9.40 -6.52 -23.18
CA TYR A 88 10.25 -6.68 -24.36
C TYR A 88 11.30 -5.57 -24.50
N SER A 89 10.92 -4.32 -24.23
CA SER A 89 11.78 -3.15 -24.44
C SER A 89 12.90 -3.06 -23.42
N GLU A 90 12.59 -3.21 -22.14
CA GLU A 90 13.57 -3.12 -21.05
C GLU A 90 13.39 -4.25 -20.02
N PRO A 91 13.76 -5.49 -20.39
CA PRO A 91 13.52 -6.67 -19.55
C PRO A 91 14.27 -6.61 -18.22
N VAL A 92 15.44 -5.97 -18.17
CA VAL A 92 16.26 -5.87 -16.95
C VAL A 92 15.58 -5.00 -15.90
N VAL A 93 15.13 -3.81 -16.29
CA VAL A 93 14.48 -2.85 -15.37
C VAL A 93 13.13 -3.40 -14.88
N CYS A 94 12.34 -3.96 -15.80
CA CYS A 94 11.05 -4.57 -15.45
C CYS A 94 11.23 -5.81 -14.56
N GLY A 95 12.21 -6.67 -14.87
CA GLY A 95 12.54 -7.86 -14.10
C GLY A 95 12.94 -7.53 -12.67
N MET A 96 13.80 -6.52 -12.48
CA MET A 96 14.16 -6.03 -11.14
C MET A 96 12.93 -5.53 -10.37
N GLY A 97 12.01 -4.83 -11.03
CA GLY A 97 10.73 -4.40 -10.43
C GLY A 97 9.86 -5.57 -9.95
N ILE A 98 9.76 -6.63 -10.76
CA ILE A 98 9.03 -7.85 -10.37
C ILE A 98 9.72 -8.53 -9.18
N VAL A 99 11.05 -8.66 -9.20
CA VAL A 99 11.81 -9.27 -8.09
C VAL A 99 11.57 -8.50 -6.80
N ILE A 100 11.67 -7.17 -6.82
CA ILE A 100 11.43 -6.32 -5.64
C ILE A 100 9.96 -6.40 -5.18
N MET A 101 9.01 -6.49 -6.11
CA MET A 101 7.61 -6.72 -5.74
C MET A 101 7.42 -8.09 -5.06
N LEU A 102 8.08 -9.14 -5.57
CA LEU A 102 8.01 -10.49 -5.03
C LEU A 102 8.70 -10.61 -3.66
N THR A 103 9.74 -9.82 -3.36
CA THR A 103 10.34 -9.80 -2.00
C THR A 103 9.38 -9.27 -0.93
N GLY A 104 8.31 -8.58 -1.30
CA GLY A 104 7.22 -8.24 -0.39
C GLY A 104 6.51 -9.47 0.19
N VAL A 105 6.43 -10.57 -0.57
CA VAL A 105 5.77 -11.82 -0.15
C VAL A 105 6.48 -12.51 1.04
N PRO A 106 7.81 -12.79 1.01
CA PRO A 106 8.49 -13.35 2.16
C PRO A 106 8.49 -12.39 3.35
N VAL A 107 8.59 -11.07 3.13
CA VAL A 107 8.47 -10.06 4.20
C VAL A 107 7.09 -10.14 4.88
N TYR A 108 6.01 -10.29 4.11
CA TYR A 108 4.67 -10.49 4.65
C TYR A 108 4.56 -11.79 5.45
N PHE A 109 5.13 -12.89 4.95
CA PHE A 109 5.08 -14.18 5.64
C PHE A 109 5.81 -14.13 6.98
N VAL A 110 7.00 -13.52 7.01
CA VAL A 110 7.78 -13.31 8.24
C VAL A 110 7.10 -12.32 9.19
N GLY A 111 6.50 -11.26 8.65
CA GLY A 111 5.86 -10.19 9.41
C GLY A 111 4.54 -10.61 10.06
N VAL A 112 3.66 -11.27 9.30
CA VAL A 112 2.25 -11.48 9.67
C VAL A 112 1.93 -12.96 9.89
N HIS A 113 2.37 -13.85 9.00
CA HIS A 113 2.01 -15.27 9.09
C HIS A 113 2.78 -16.00 10.19
N TRP A 114 4.01 -15.57 10.49
CA TRP A 114 4.83 -16.15 11.55
C TRP A 114 4.31 -15.75 12.94
N LYS A 115 3.46 -16.59 13.53
CA LYS A 115 2.90 -16.37 14.88
C LYS A 115 3.90 -16.63 16.01
N ASN A 116 4.82 -17.57 15.82
CA ASN A 116 5.81 -17.97 16.83
C ASN A 116 7.15 -17.21 16.66
N LYS A 117 7.12 -15.88 16.78
CA LYS A 117 8.33 -15.06 16.63
C LYS A 117 9.25 -15.19 17.85
N PRO A 118 10.58 -15.30 17.65
CA PRO A 118 11.53 -15.30 18.76
C PRO A 118 11.53 -13.97 19.50
N ARG A 119 11.77 -14.01 20.82
CA ARG A 119 11.74 -12.82 21.70
C ARG A 119 12.66 -11.68 21.24
N CYS A 120 13.75 -11.99 20.53
CA CYS A 120 14.65 -11.00 19.95
C CYS A 120 13.95 -10.08 18.93
N VAL A 121 13.08 -10.61 18.07
CA VAL A 121 12.38 -9.80 17.05
C VAL A 121 11.43 -8.82 17.73
N TYR A 122 10.69 -9.26 18.74
CA TYR A 122 9.84 -8.38 19.54
C TYR A 122 10.65 -7.28 20.23
N ARG A 123 11.78 -7.64 20.84
CA ARG A 123 12.65 -6.68 21.53
C ARG A 123 13.25 -5.64 20.59
N VAL A 124 13.64 -6.03 19.37
CA VAL A 124 14.14 -5.09 18.36
C VAL A 124 13.02 -4.17 17.87
N VAL A 125 11.85 -4.72 17.54
CA VAL A 125 10.69 -3.93 17.10
C VAL A 125 10.27 -2.94 18.18
N GLU A 126 10.20 -3.38 19.44
CA GLU A 126 9.86 -2.53 20.59
C GLU A 126 10.92 -1.44 20.80
N CYS A 127 12.20 -1.76 20.71
CA CYS A 127 13.28 -0.79 20.83
C CYS A 127 13.22 0.27 19.71
N VAL A 128 13.07 -0.15 18.45
CA VAL A 128 12.93 0.76 17.30
C VAL A 128 11.68 1.64 17.46
N THR A 129 10.57 1.07 17.91
CA THR A 129 9.33 1.80 18.16
C THR A 129 9.51 2.82 19.28
N TYR A 130 10.13 2.42 20.40
CA TYR A 130 10.39 3.28 21.56
C TYR A 130 11.35 4.43 21.22
N VAL A 131 12.46 4.12 20.55
CA VAL A 131 13.43 5.12 20.08
C VAL A 131 12.75 6.07 19.09
N GLY A 132 11.98 5.56 18.13
CA GLY A 132 11.25 6.37 17.16
C GLY A 132 10.21 7.30 17.80
N GLN A 133 9.44 6.80 18.78
CA GLN A 133 8.48 7.60 19.54
C GLN A 133 9.17 8.71 20.34
N LYS A 134 10.30 8.41 20.98
CA LYS A 134 11.06 9.37 21.79
C LYS A 134 11.77 10.43 20.96
N LEU A 135 12.39 10.04 19.84
CA LEU A 135 13.09 10.95 18.92
C LEU A 135 12.12 11.90 18.21
N CYS A 136 10.96 11.39 17.79
CA CYS A 136 10.02 12.17 16.99
C CYS A 136 8.87 12.78 17.84
N PHE A 137 8.85 12.56 19.16
CA PHE A 137 7.79 12.98 20.10
C PHE A 137 6.37 12.65 19.60
N VAL A 138 6.16 11.37 19.29
CA VAL A 138 4.97 10.91 18.55
C VAL A 138 4.14 9.96 19.37
N VAL A 139 2.82 10.16 19.35
CA VAL A 139 1.86 9.30 20.05
C VAL A 139 0.98 8.59 19.03
N PHE A 140 0.43 7.42 19.39
CA PHE A 140 -0.61 6.80 18.59
C PHE A 140 -1.89 7.64 18.66
N PRO A 141 -2.58 7.89 17.53
CA PRO A 141 -3.91 8.49 17.59
C PRO A 141 -4.78 7.62 18.50
N GLN A 142 -5.35 8.23 19.54
CA GLN A 142 -6.40 7.58 20.33
C GLN A 142 -7.64 7.53 19.45
N GLU A 143 -8.33 6.39 19.41
CA GLU A 143 -9.64 6.31 18.77
C GLU A 143 -10.61 7.19 19.56
N ASP A 144 -11.09 8.27 18.96
CA ASP A 144 -12.04 9.17 19.61
C ASP A 144 -13.38 8.45 19.78
N LEU A 145 -13.77 8.18 21.03
CA LEU A 145 -15.04 7.57 21.44
C LEU A 145 -16.28 8.33 20.93
N SER A 146 -16.10 9.55 20.40
CA SER A 146 -17.15 10.38 19.81
C SER A 146 -17.65 9.88 18.45
N GLU A 147 -16.87 9.07 17.71
CA GLU A 147 -17.27 8.52 16.41
C GLU A 147 -18.21 7.29 16.54
N ILE A 148 -18.24 6.66 17.72
CA ILE A 148 -19.10 5.50 18.03
C ILE A 148 -20.53 5.95 18.39
N THR A 149 -20.69 7.18 18.89
CA THR A 149 -21.97 7.68 19.45
C THR A 149 -23.07 8.00 18.42
N PRO A 150 -22.82 8.43 17.16
CA PRO A 150 -23.91 8.79 16.24
C PRO A 150 -24.61 7.59 15.58
N LEU A 151 -23.97 6.42 15.52
CA LEU A 151 -24.50 5.27 14.78
C LEU A 151 -25.40 4.35 15.64
N THR A 152 -25.34 4.45 16.96
CA THR A 152 -26.19 3.66 17.87
C THR A 152 -27.49 4.37 18.30
N SER A 153 -27.65 5.66 18.02
CA SER A 153 -28.84 6.43 18.46
C SER A 153 -29.96 6.51 17.40
N SER A 154 -29.67 6.20 16.14
CA SER A 154 -30.67 6.31 15.07
C SER A 154 -31.55 5.06 14.86
N ASP A 155 -31.41 4.03 15.70
CA ASP A 155 -32.17 2.77 15.63
C ASP A 155 -33.09 2.53 16.85
N LYS A 156 -33.37 3.56 17.67
CA LYS A 156 -34.25 3.45 18.86
C LYS A 156 -35.43 4.42 18.88
N HIS A 157 -35.90 4.88 17.72
CA HIS A 157 -37.13 5.67 17.64
C HIS A 157 -38.00 5.23 16.46
N ASN A 158 -38.43 3.96 16.48
CA ASN A 158 -39.60 3.50 15.73
C ASN A 158 -40.07 2.14 16.26
N ASP A 159 -40.60 2.12 17.48
CA ASP A 159 -41.52 1.10 18.02
C ASP A 159 -42.62 1.82 18.80
#